data_AF-A0A1C6QFF0-F1
#
_entry.id   AF-A0A1C6QFF0-F1
#
_cell.length_a   1.000
_cell.length_b   1.000
_cell.length_c   1.000
_cell.angle_alpha   90.00
_cell.angle_beta   90.00
_cell.angle_gamma   90.00
#
_symmetry.space_group_name_H-M   'P 1'
#
loop_
_entity.id
_entity.type
_entity.pdbx_description
1 polymer ?
#
loop_
_entity_poly.entity_id
_entity_poly.type
_entity_poly.pdbx_seq_one_letter_code
_entity_poly.pdbx_strand_id
1 'polypeptide(L)'
;MPDPTPDLASFAIALADELPGNWTSEHQTHTQYPDQFARAEHVWDMNLVAHAIAEHVLDQDAVLTRDDGTRLYVIARPRHGEEFLVGAMAPAGIRPEAFRTVREPDGIAVPDDPARAAEGITTDLLPRYDKALAQVHDNAARMSAASAPELVVITMTGRDFHVTKPERPEAAQILTDNGCIYDQDQDVFVLPGEDTAVQARAIQRAAAQLDRLGIGVSVRLSPAKPALETAPVPAPAPTAAPAARTR
;
A
#
# COMPACT_ATOMS: atom_id res chain seq x y z
N MET A 1 -37.86 -22.48 26.28
CA MET A 1 -37.11 -21.30 26.74
C MET A 1 -35.93 -21.17 25.80
N PRO A 2 -35.76 -20.07 25.04
CA PRO A 2 -34.50 -19.86 24.35
C PRO A 2 -33.41 -19.66 25.43
N ASP A 3 -32.29 -20.35 25.30
CA ASP A 3 -31.12 -20.13 26.16
C ASP A 3 -30.69 -18.66 26.07
N PRO A 4 -30.24 -18.05 27.17
CA PRO A 4 -29.73 -16.69 27.13
C PRO A 4 -28.51 -16.66 26.20
N THR A 5 -28.63 -15.98 25.07
CA THR A 5 -27.49 -15.68 24.20
C THR A 5 -26.40 -15.00 25.03
N PRO A 6 -25.15 -15.49 24.98
CA PRO A 6 -24.06 -14.89 25.73
C PRO A 6 -23.85 -13.46 25.22
N ASP A 7 -23.55 -12.54 26.13
CA ASP A 7 -23.44 -11.11 25.82
C ASP A 7 -22.20 -10.85 24.95
N LEU A 8 -22.43 -10.74 23.64
CA LEU A 8 -21.39 -10.53 22.63
C LEU A 8 -20.59 -9.24 22.89
N ALA A 9 -21.24 -8.17 23.36
CA ALA A 9 -20.56 -6.90 23.58
C ALA A 9 -19.54 -7.03 24.71
N SER A 10 -19.94 -7.60 25.85
CA SER A 10 -19.05 -7.85 26.98
C SER A 10 -17.94 -8.85 26.63
N PHE A 11 -18.27 -9.93 25.92
CA PHE A 11 -17.29 -10.90 25.46
C PHE A 11 -16.24 -10.25 24.54
N ALA A 12 -16.66 -9.47 23.55
CA ALA A 12 -15.75 -8.83 22.60
C ALA A 12 -14.81 -7.82 23.26
N ILE A 13 -15.29 -7.06 24.26
CA ILE A 13 -14.44 -6.15 25.04
C ILE A 13 -13.39 -6.95 25.83
N ALA A 14 -13.81 -7.97 26.57
CA ALA A 14 -12.87 -8.79 27.35
C ALA A 14 -11.88 -9.54 26.44
N LEU A 15 -12.33 -10.01 25.28
CA LEU A 15 -11.46 -10.67 24.29
C LEU A 15 -10.40 -9.71 23.74
N ALA A 16 -10.75 -8.44 23.50
CA ALA A 16 -9.78 -7.44 23.06
C ALA A 16 -8.67 -7.22 24.10
N ASP A 17 -9.00 -7.25 25.40
CA ASP A 17 -8.02 -7.10 26.49
C ASP A 17 -7.10 -8.32 26.65
N GLU A 18 -7.58 -9.53 26.31
CA GLU A 18 -6.81 -10.78 26.42
C GLU A 18 -5.93 -11.07 25.18
N LEU A 19 -6.28 -10.53 24.01
CA LEU A 19 -5.51 -10.74 22.79
C LEU A 19 -4.15 -10.04 22.83
N PRO A 20 -3.09 -10.63 22.25
CA PRO A 20 -1.78 -10.01 22.21
C PRO A 20 -1.77 -8.75 21.32
N GLY A 21 -1.20 -7.67 21.85
CA GLY A 21 -1.17 -6.35 21.19
C GLY A 21 -2.25 -5.43 21.74
N ASN A 22 -2.49 -4.31 21.06
CA ASN A 22 -3.52 -3.36 21.45
C ASN A 22 -4.73 -3.52 20.54
N TRP A 23 -5.79 -4.16 21.05
CA TRP A 23 -7.04 -4.34 20.33
C TRP A 23 -8.12 -3.41 20.86
N THR A 24 -8.97 -2.95 19.96
CA THR A 24 -10.19 -2.18 20.27
C THR A 24 -11.40 -2.95 19.77
N SER A 25 -12.54 -2.80 20.45
CA SER A 25 -13.78 -3.50 20.12
C SER A 25 -14.87 -2.53 19.68
N GLU A 26 -15.53 -2.84 18.57
CA GLU A 26 -16.71 -2.13 18.07
C GLU A 26 -17.89 -3.10 17.90
N HIS A 27 -18.84 -3.02 18.80
CA HIS A 27 -20.06 -3.82 18.77
C HIS A 27 -21.18 -3.12 17.99
N GLN A 28 -21.99 -3.89 17.26
CA GLN A 28 -23.16 -3.41 16.56
C GLN A 28 -24.35 -4.37 16.73
N THR A 29 -25.52 -3.80 17.00
CA THR A 29 -26.81 -4.51 16.93
C THR A 29 -27.45 -4.26 15.56
N HIS A 30 -28.01 -5.30 14.95
CA HIS A 30 -28.73 -5.22 13.69
C HIS A 30 -30.21 -4.99 13.94
N THR A 31 -30.77 -3.95 13.32
CA THR A 31 -32.20 -3.62 13.44
C THR A 31 -32.98 -4.20 12.27
N GLN A 32 -32.31 -4.37 11.13
CA GLN A 32 -32.84 -4.93 9.91
C GLN A 32 -31.87 -5.97 9.34
N TYR A 33 -32.39 -6.98 8.63
CA TYR A 33 -31.58 -8.02 7.99
C TYR A 33 -30.42 -7.47 7.12
N PRO A 34 -30.58 -6.39 6.33
CA PRO A 34 -29.46 -5.86 5.54
C PRO A 34 -28.28 -5.33 6.37
N ASP A 35 -28.51 -4.97 7.64
CA ASP A 35 -27.50 -4.35 8.50
C ASP A 35 -26.31 -5.30 8.75
N GLN A 36 -26.54 -6.61 8.75
CA GLN A 36 -25.51 -7.61 8.99
C GLN A 36 -24.44 -7.67 7.89
N PHE A 37 -24.75 -7.20 6.68
CA PHE A 37 -23.86 -7.37 5.52
C PHE A 37 -22.77 -6.32 5.43
N ALA A 38 -22.96 -5.14 6.01
CA ALA A 38 -22.00 -4.03 5.90
C ALA A 38 -20.61 -4.40 6.42
N ARG A 39 -20.54 -5.19 7.50
CA ARG A 39 -19.29 -5.71 8.07
C ARG A 39 -18.99 -7.11 7.52
N ALA A 40 -20.00 -7.96 7.40
CA ALA A 40 -19.83 -9.34 6.97
C ALA A 40 -19.26 -9.49 5.55
N GLU A 41 -19.50 -8.55 4.63
CA GLU A 41 -18.91 -8.59 3.28
C GLU A 41 -17.38 -8.53 3.26
N HIS A 42 -16.79 -8.04 4.36
CA HIS A 42 -15.35 -7.95 4.54
C HIS A 42 -14.76 -9.18 5.25
N VAL A 43 -15.59 -10.14 5.66
CA VAL A 43 -15.11 -11.37 6.31
C VAL A 43 -14.31 -12.19 5.31
N TRP A 44 -13.07 -12.50 5.68
CA TRP A 44 -12.15 -13.30 4.91
C TRP A 44 -12.19 -14.76 5.38
N ASP A 45 -13.32 -15.39 5.13
CA ASP A 45 -13.62 -16.78 5.45
C ASP A 45 -14.52 -17.34 4.35
N MET A 46 -14.32 -18.61 3.98
CA MET A 46 -15.21 -19.34 3.06
C MET A 46 -15.79 -20.59 3.73
N ASN A 47 -15.75 -20.65 5.06
CA ASN A 47 -16.07 -21.84 5.83
C ASN A 47 -17.06 -21.51 6.96
N LEU A 48 -16.64 -21.55 8.24
CA LEU A 48 -17.52 -21.54 9.40
C LEU A 48 -18.31 -20.24 9.56
N VAL A 49 -17.64 -19.10 9.40
CA VAL A 49 -18.21 -17.78 9.67
C VAL A 49 -19.09 -17.38 8.49
N ALA A 50 -18.60 -17.55 7.27
CA ALA A 50 -19.36 -17.30 6.05
C ALA A 50 -20.62 -18.15 5.97
N HIS A 51 -20.54 -19.43 6.35
CA HIS A 51 -21.72 -20.30 6.43
C HIS A 51 -22.73 -19.81 7.47
N ALA A 52 -22.27 -19.41 8.65
CA ALA A 52 -23.16 -18.88 9.69
C ALA A 52 -23.89 -17.60 9.25
N ILE A 53 -23.19 -16.67 8.60
CA ILE A 53 -23.76 -15.44 8.04
C ILE A 53 -24.81 -15.75 6.95
N ALA A 54 -24.55 -16.76 6.11
CA ALA A 54 -25.44 -17.11 5.01
C ALA A 54 -26.73 -17.80 5.48
N GLU A 55 -26.65 -18.66 6.50
CA GLU A 55 -27.77 -19.49 6.96
C GLU A 55 -28.61 -18.85 8.07
N HIS A 56 -28.07 -17.84 8.76
CA HIS A 56 -28.70 -17.26 9.95
C HIS A 56 -28.81 -15.73 9.86
N VAL A 57 -29.93 -15.22 10.35
CA VAL A 57 -30.07 -13.79 10.65
C VAL A 57 -29.32 -13.54 11.95
N LEU A 58 -28.33 -12.66 11.89
CA LEU A 58 -27.51 -12.28 13.03
C LEU A 58 -28.11 -11.03 13.66
N ASP A 59 -28.39 -11.07 14.97
CA ASP A 59 -28.92 -9.90 15.70
C ASP A 59 -27.84 -8.87 16.02
N GLN A 60 -26.58 -9.27 16.00
CA GLN A 60 -25.45 -8.44 16.39
C GLN A 60 -24.12 -9.04 15.89
N ASP A 61 -23.12 -8.17 15.77
CA ASP A 61 -21.73 -8.53 15.53
C ASP A 61 -20.78 -7.64 16.35
N ALA A 62 -19.51 -8.03 16.41
CA ALA A 62 -18.45 -7.17 16.89
C ALA A 62 -17.22 -7.26 15.97
N VAL A 63 -16.52 -6.14 15.83
CA VAL A 63 -15.24 -6.07 15.12
C VAL A 63 -14.15 -5.71 16.11
N LEU A 64 -13.12 -6.55 16.19
CA LEU A 64 -11.90 -6.24 16.93
C LEU A 64 -10.86 -5.68 15.96
N THR A 65 -10.28 -4.53 16.28
CA THR A 65 -9.25 -3.89 15.45
C THR A 65 -7.97 -3.71 16.26
N ARG A 66 -6.87 -4.28 15.76
CA ARG A 66 -5.52 -4.05 16.28
C ARG A 66 -4.95 -2.74 15.74
N ASP A 67 -4.03 -2.14 16.47
CA ASP A 67 -3.33 -0.89 16.09
C ASP A 67 -2.67 -0.91 14.70
N ASP A 68 -2.23 -2.06 14.21
CA ASP A 68 -1.69 -2.23 12.86
C ASP A 68 -2.76 -2.38 11.74
N GLY A 69 -4.04 -2.30 12.10
CA GLY A 69 -5.18 -2.43 11.18
C GLY A 69 -5.66 -3.87 10.94
N THR A 70 -5.08 -4.86 11.62
CA THR A 70 -5.59 -6.25 11.62
C THR A 70 -6.97 -6.28 12.24
N ARG A 71 -7.92 -6.98 11.61
CA ARG A 71 -9.32 -6.99 12.05
C ARG A 71 -9.87 -8.40 12.18
N LEU A 72 -10.59 -8.64 13.27
CA LEU A 72 -11.34 -9.87 13.54
C LEU A 72 -12.83 -9.56 13.63
N TYR A 73 -13.65 -10.42 13.05
CA TYR A 73 -15.09 -10.38 13.10
C TYR A 73 -15.59 -11.45 14.07
N VAL A 74 -16.47 -11.06 15.00
CA VAL A 74 -16.95 -11.91 16.10
C VAL A 74 -18.47 -11.94 16.09
N ILE A 75 -19.04 -13.14 16.14
CA ILE A 75 -20.50 -13.36 16.26
C ILE A 75 -20.77 -14.48 17.26
N ALA A 76 -21.92 -14.44 17.91
CA ALA A 76 -22.39 -15.61 18.67
C ALA A 76 -22.60 -16.79 17.70
N ARG A 77 -22.24 -18.00 18.11
CA ARG A 77 -22.40 -19.19 17.26
C ARG A 77 -23.89 -19.58 17.20
N PRO A 78 -24.55 -19.56 16.03
CA PRO A 78 -25.96 -19.91 15.95
C PRO A 78 -26.21 -21.34 16.46
N ARG A 79 -27.23 -21.51 17.31
CA ARG A 79 -27.61 -22.79 17.94
C ARG A 79 -26.59 -23.39 18.94
N HIS A 80 -25.58 -22.63 19.34
CA HIS A 80 -24.57 -23.03 20.33
C HIS A 80 -24.38 -21.89 21.35
N GLY A 81 -25.19 -21.90 22.41
CA GLY A 81 -25.32 -20.79 23.36
C GLY A 81 -24.12 -20.48 24.26
N GLU A 82 -22.99 -21.17 24.10
CA GLU A 82 -21.78 -21.00 24.92
C GLU A 82 -20.53 -20.83 24.05
N GLU A 83 -20.70 -20.54 22.76
CA GLU A 83 -19.60 -20.41 21.82
C GLU A 83 -19.76 -19.18 20.91
N PHE A 84 -18.63 -18.66 20.47
CA PHE A 84 -18.54 -17.59 19.48
C PHE A 84 -17.82 -18.10 18.23
N LEU A 85 -18.09 -17.46 17.10
CA LEU A 85 -17.31 -17.64 15.88
C LEU A 85 -16.45 -16.40 15.66
N VAL A 86 -15.18 -16.62 15.35
CA VAL A 86 -14.20 -15.56 15.07
C VAL A 86 -13.59 -15.79 13.69
N GLY A 87 -13.68 -14.80 12.82
CA GLY A 87 -13.11 -14.81 11.47
C GLY A 87 -12.17 -13.63 11.24
N ALA A 88 -11.18 -13.81 10.37
CA ALA A 88 -10.38 -12.69 9.88
C ALA A 88 -11.22 -11.78 8.97
N MET A 89 -10.91 -10.48 8.93
CA MET A 89 -11.47 -9.57 7.92
C MET A 89 -10.39 -9.21 6.88
N ALA A 90 -10.80 -9.06 5.62
CA ALA A 90 -9.89 -8.66 4.56
C ALA A 90 -9.31 -7.26 4.84
N PRO A 91 -8.01 -7.02 4.55
CA PRO A 91 -7.42 -5.69 4.63
C PRO A 91 -8.10 -4.74 3.63
N ALA A 92 -8.37 -3.52 4.07
CA ALA A 92 -8.98 -2.50 3.22
C ALA A 92 -7.98 -1.98 2.17
N GLY A 93 -8.50 -1.46 1.04
CA GLY A 93 -7.70 -0.77 0.03
C GLY A 93 -6.84 -1.67 -0.87
N ILE A 94 -6.95 -2.99 -0.75
CA ILE A 94 -6.27 -3.94 -1.63
C ILE A 94 -7.20 -4.39 -2.75
N ARG A 95 -6.67 -4.43 -3.97
CA ARG A 95 -7.42 -4.89 -5.15
C ARG A 95 -7.81 -6.37 -5.03
N PRO A 96 -9.05 -6.77 -5.41
CA PRO A 96 -9.52 -8.16 -5.33
C PRO A 96 -8.59 -9.18 -6.02
N GLU A 97 -7.89 -8.79 -7.08
CA GLU A 97 -6.95 -9.65 -7.80
C GLU A 97 -5.80 -10.14 -6.92
N ALA A 98 -5.38 -9.37 -5.92
CA ALA A 98 -4.28 -9.74 -5.03
C ALA A 98 -4.67 -10.89 -4.08
N PHE A 99 -5.96 -11.14 -3.88
CA PHE A 99 -6.48 -12.25 -3.08
C PHE A 99 -6.56 -13.56 -3.86
N ARG A 100 -6.45 -13.52 -5.20
CA ARG A 100 -6.49 -14.74 -6.02
C ARG A 100 -5.39 -15.69 -5.58
N THR A 101 -5.70 -16.98 -5.48
CA THR A 101 -4.78 -18.06 -5.05
C THR A 101 -4.30 -18.00 -3.60
N VAL A 102 -4.75 -17.01 -2.81
CA VAL A 102 -4.49 -16.97 -1.38
C VAL A 102 -5.54 -17.82 -0.67
N ARG A 103 -5.09 -18.81 0.09
CA ARG A 103 -5.98 -19.60 0.95
C ARG A 103 -6.49 -18.69 2.06
N GLU A 104 -7.80 -18.65 2.25
CA GLU A 104 -8.44 -17.90 3.33
C GLU A 104 -7.90 -18.37 4.69
N PRO A 105 -7.81 -17.45 5.67
CA PRO A 105 -7.42 -17.82 7.02
C PRO A 105 -8.30 -18.92 7.58
N ASP A 106 -9.60 -18.94 7.25
CA ASP A 106 -10.68 -19.74 7.83
C ASP A 106 -10.97 -19.38 9.30
N GLY A 107 -12.22 -19.08 9.63
CA GLY A 107 -12.62 -18.77 11.00
C GLY A 107 -12.62 -19.98 11.93
N ILE A 108 -12.71 -19.72 13.22
CA ILE A 108 -12.74 -20.73 14.29
C ILE A 108 -13.94 -20.53 15.22
N ALA A 109 -14.37 -21.61 15.85
CA ALA A 109 -15.25 -21.53 17.01
C ALA A 109 -14.40 -21.41 18.29
N VAL A 110 -14.81 -20.55 19.22
CA VAL A 110 -14.14 -20.32 20.49
C VAL A 110 -15.15 -20.41 21.64
N PRO A 111 -14.72 -20.83 22.84
CA PRO A 111 -15.58 -20.80 24.02
C PRO A 111 -15.93 -19.36 24.43
N ASP A 112 -16.91 -19.22 25.31
CA ASP A 112 -17.32 -17.95 25.92
C ASP A 112 -16.34 -17.40 26.98
N ASP A 113 -15.32 -18.18 27.36
CA ASP A 113 -14.19 -17.73 28.18
C ASP A 113 -13.18 -16.91 27.34
N PRO A 114 -13.02 -15.59 27.59
CA PRO A 114 -12.19 -14.72 26.76
C PRO A 114 -10.70 -15.10 26.74
N ALA A 115 -10.15 -15.58 27.85
CA ALA A 115 -8.74 -15.96 27.93
C ALA A 115 -8.45 -17.21 27.09
N ARG A 116 -9.33 -18.23 27.18
CA ARG A 116 -9.24 -19.44 26.35
C ARG A 116 -9.53 -19.16 24.88
N ALA A 117 -10.46 -18.25 24.59
CA ALA A 117 -10.72 -17.79 23.24
C ALA A 117 -9.49 -17.07 22.64
N ALA A 118 -8.85 -16.17 23.40
CA ALA A 118 -7.63 -15.48 23.00
C ALA A 118 -6.46 -16.45 22.73
N GLU A 119 -6.29 -17.48 23.56
CA GLU A 119 -5.30 -18.55 23.32
C GLU A 119 -5.55 -19.27 21.99
N GLY A 120 -6.79 -19.68 21.73
CA GLY A 120 -7.18 -20.31 20.46
C GLY A 120 -6.94 -19.41 19.25
N ILE A 121 -7.33 -18.14 19.34
CA ILE A 121 -7.12 -17.16 18.27
C ILE A 121 -5.62 -16.95 18.02
N THR A 122 -4.83 -16.83 19.08
CA THR A 122 -3.37 -16.56 18.99
C THR A 122 -2.60 -17.75 18.43
N THR A 123 -2.98 -18.96 18.80
CA THR A 123 -2.26 -20.18 18.41
C THR A 123 -2.72 -20.76 17.08
N ASP A 124 -3.93 -20.41 16.61
CA ASP A 124 -4.52 -20.99 15.40
C ASP A 124 -4.90 -19.94 14.34
N LEU A 125 -5.83 -19.03 14.65
CA LEU A 125 -6.37 -18.10 13.65
C LEU A 125 -5.34 -17.05 13.20
N LEU A 126 -4.65 -16.38 14.12
CA LEU A 126 -3.70 -15.31 13.79
C LEU A 126 -2.53 -15.79 12.92
N PRO A 127 -1.88 -16.94 13.19
CA PRO A 127 -0.82 -17.45 12.31
C PRO A 127 -1.29 -17.69 10.86
N ARG A 128 -2.52 -18.19 10.67
CA ARG A 128 -3.11 -18.37 9.34
C ARG A 128 -3.43 -17.03 8.69
N TYR A 129 -3.94 -16.07 9.46
CA TYR A 129 -4.23 -14.72 9.00
C TYR A 129 -2.96 -13.97 8.58
N ASP A 130 -1.92 -13.95 9.42
CA ASP A 130 -0.65 -13.29 9.13
C ASP A 130 -0.02 -13.84 7.83
N LYS A 131 -0.05 -15.17 7.66
CA LYS A 131 0.42 -15.83 6.43
C LYS A 131 -0.36 -15.39 5.20
N ALA A 132 -1.69 -15.36 5.29
CA ALA A 132 -2.54 -14.94 4.19
C ALA A 132 -2.32 -13.46 3.84
N LEU A 133 -2.21 -12.60 4.86
CA LEU A 133 -1.97 -11.16 4.71
C LEU A 133 -0.63 -10.89 4.03
N ALA A 134 0.43 -11.58 4.44
CA ALA A 134 1.74 -11.49 3.79
C ALA A 134 1.65 -11.88 2.30
N GLN A 135 0.95 -12.96 1.97
CA GLN A 135 0.78 -13.39 0.59
C GLN A 135 -0.02 -12.39 -0.26
N VAL A 136 -1.06 -11.78 0.30
CA VAL A 136 -1.84 -10.72 -0.38
C VAL A 136 -1.00 -9.48 -0.62
N HIS A 137 -0.21 -9.05 0.38
CA HIS A 137 0.69 -7.92 0.23
C HIS A 137 1.75 -8.18 -0.86
N ASP A 138 2.32 -9.38 -0.90
CA ASP A 138 3.27 -9.79 -1.95
C ASP A 138 2.62 -9.80 -3.34
N ASN A 139 1.41 -10.33 -3.46
CA ASN A 139 0.64 -10.32 -4.70
C ASN A 139 0.38 -8.87 -5.17
N ALA A 140 -0.08 -8.00 -4.27
CA ALA A 140 -0.35 -6.60 -4.57
C ALA A 140 0.92 -5.86 -5.02
N ALA A 141 2.05 -6.09 -4.34
CA ALA A 141 3.35 -5.52 -4.69
C ALA A 141 3.80 -5.96 -6.10
N ARG A 142 3.70 -7.27 -6.41
CA ARG A 142 4.01 -7.79 -7.76
C ARG A 142 3.15 -7.17 -8.84
N MET A 143 1.85 -6.98 -8.58
CA MET A 143 0.96 -6.34 -9.54
C MET A 143 1.28 -4.86 -9.76
N SER A 144 1.72 -4.15 -8.70
CA SER A 144 2.16 -2.76 -8.81
C SER A 144 3.45 -2.67 -9.62
N ALA A 145 4.43 -3.54 -9.36
CA ALA A 145 5.68 -3.62 -10.12
C ALA A 145 5.45 -3.96 -11.60
N ALA A 146 4.57 -4.91 -11.92
CA ALA A 146 4.20 -5.23 -13.30
C ALA A 146 3.46 -4.09 -14.02
N SER A 147 2.87 -3.14 -13.28
CA SER A 147 2.18 -1.97 -13.83
C SER A 147 3.08 -0.73 -13.92
N ALA A 148 4.24 -0.71 -13.24
CA ALA A 148 5.21 0.36 -13.36
C ALA A 148 5.97 0.17 -14.69
N PRO A 149 5.82 1.07 -15.68
CA PRO A 149 6.58 0.95 -16.90
C PRO A 149 8.07 1.05 -16.53
N GLU A 150 8.87 0.10 -17.01
CA GLU A 150 10.32 0.26 -16.99
C GLU A 150 10.64 1.58 -17.69
N LEU A 151 11.37 2.47 -17.02
CA LEU A 151 11.55 3.83 -17.47
C LEU A 151 13.04 4.11 -17.67
N VAL A 152 13.41 4.44 -18.90
CA VAL A 152 14.73 4.99 -19.19
C VAL A 152 14.70 6.49 -18.94
N VAL A 153 15.58 6.96 -18.04
CA VAL A 153 15.71 8.38 -17.72
C VAL A 153 16.84 8.99 -18.55
N ILE A 154 16.50 10.00 -19.33
CA ILE A 154 17.41 10.79 -20.14
C ILE A 154 17.60 12.13 -19.44
N THR A 155 18.83 12.45 -19.04
CA THR A 155 19.21 13.70 -18.41
C THR A 155 20.06 14.53 -19.36
N MET A 156 19.64 15.75 -19.65
CA MET A 156 20.43 16.69 -20.46
C MET A 156 21.45 17.41 -19.58
N THR A 157 22.74 17.30 -19.90
CA THR A 157 23.82 18.00 -19.23
C THR A 157 24.65 18.76 -20.27
N GLY A 158 24.57 20.08 -20.25
CA GLY A 158 25.16 20.90 -21.31
C GLY A 158 24.47 20.63 -22.65
N ARG A 159 25.19 20.03 -23.60
CA ARG A 159 24.66 19.62 -24.91
C ARG A 159 24.42 18.11 -25.01
N ASP A 160 24.94 17.32 -24.09
CA ASP A 160 24.89 15.87 -24.19
C ASP A 160 23.70 15.33 -23.41
N PHE A 161 23.15 14.21 -23.89
CA PHE A 161 22.15 13.46 -23.14
C PHE A 161 22.80 12.26 -22.48
N HIS A 162 22.68 12.19 -21.16
CA HIS A 162 23.09 11.06 -20.35
C HIS A 162 21.86 10.20 -20.07
N VAL A 163 21.95 8.93 -20.41
CA VAL A 163 20.89 7.95 -20.28
C VAL A 163 21.33 6.92 -19.26
N THR A 164 20.53 6.73 -18.20
CA THR A 164 20.81 5.67 -17.22
C THR A 164 20.84 4.33 -17.93
N LYS A 165 21.83 3.49 -17.59
CA LYS A 165 21.97 2.16 -18.18
C LYS A 165 20.72 1.31 -17.90
N PRO A 166 20.03 0.81 -18.94
CA PRO A 166 18.92 -0.10 -18.75
C PRO A 166 19.43 -1.49 -18.33
N GLU A 167 18.64 -2.21 -17.52
CA GLU A 167 18.98 -3.57 -17.09
C GLU A 167 18.86 -4.58 -18.24
N ARG A 168 17.94 -4.33 -19.19
CA ARG A 168 17.74 -5.22 -20.34
C ARG A 168 18.81 -5.00 -21.42
N PRO A 169 19.49 -6.06 -21.88
CA PRO A 169 20.51 -5.95 -22.93
C PRO A 169 19.92 -5.48 -24.27
N GLU A 170 18.66 -5.84 -24.57
CA GLU A 170 17.95 -5.38 -25.78
C GLU A 170 17.75 -3.86 -25.78
N ALA A 171 17.47 -3.26 -24.62
CA ALA A 171 17.34 -1.82 -24.47
C ALA A 171 18.69 -1.11 -24.61
N ALA A 172 19.76 -1.69 -24.04
CA ALA A 172 21.12 -1.19 -24.22
C ALA A 172 21.57 -1.22 -25.70
N GLN A 173 21.17 -2.27 -26.44
CA GLN A 173 21.43 -2.36 -27.87
C GLN A 173 20.68 -1.26 -28.65
N ILE A 174 19.41 -1.02 -28.35
CA ILE A 174 18.64 0.07 -28.95
C ILE A 174 19.31 1.43 -28.73
N LEU A 175 19.79 1.71 -27.52
CA LEU A 175 20.51 2.96 -27.23
C LEU A 175 21.78 3.09 -28.09
N THR A 176 22.54 2.00 -28.20
CA THR A 176 23.78 1.94 -28.99
C THR A 176 23.49 2.14 -30.49
N ASP A 177 22.47 1.47 -31.03
CA ASP A 177 22.07 1.56 -32.44
C ASP A 177 21.59 2.98 -32.84
N ASN A 178 21.13 3.76 -31.85
CA ASN A 178 20.73 5.16 -32.03
C ASN A 178 21.86 6.16 -31.69
N GLY A 179 23.10 5.68 -31.55
CA GLY A 179 24.28 6.53 -31.42
C GLY A 179 24.66 6.90 -29.98
N CYS A 180 24.06 6.27 -28.96
CA CYS A 180 24.54 6.42 -27.60
C CYS A 180 25.83 5.61 -27.40
N ILE A 181 26.82 6.20 -26.75
CA ILE A 181 28.10 5.57 -26.42
C ILE A 181 28.06 5.21 -24.93
N TYR A 182 28.37 3.96 -24.60
CA TYR A 182 28.45 3.54 -23.20
C TYR A 182 29.76 4.03 -22.58
N ASP A 183 29.63 4.88 -21.57
CA ASP A 183 30.73 5.33 -20.71
C ASP A 183 30.85 4.34 -19.53
N GLN A 184 31.91 3.53 -19.56
CA GLN A 184 32.19 2.52 -18.53
C GLN A 184 32.58 3.14 -17.19
N ASP A 185 33.18 4.32 -17.19
CA ASP A 185 33.67 4.97 -15.97
C ASP A 185 32.52 5.57 -15.17
N GLN A 186 31.46 6.03 -15.86
CA GLN A 186 30.27 6.62 -15.25
C GLN A 186 29.06 5.67 -15.22
N ASP A 187 29.17 4.47 -15.82
CA ASP A 187 28.09 3.49 -15.99
C ASP A 187 26.81 4.07 -16.62
N VAL A 188 26.97 4.96 -17.60
CA VAL A 188 25.86 5.63 -18.32
C VAL A 188 26.06 5.60 -19.83
N PHE A 189 24.97 5.71 -20.57
CA PHE A 189 25.01 5.94 -22.02
C PHE A 189 25.01 7.44 -22.30
N VAL A 190 25.84 7.90 -23.23
CA VAL A 190 25.97 9.31 -23.60
C VAL A 190 25.65 9.48 -25.08
N LEU A 191 24.71 10.36 -25.40
CA LEU A 191 24.43 10.79 -26.77
C LEU A 191 24.98 12.21 -26.97
N PRO A 192 26.09 12.36 -27.71
CA PRO A 192 26.76 13.66 -27.87
C PRO A 192 25.89 14.66 -28.66
N GLY A 193 25.94 15.93 -28.26
CA GLY A 193 25.07 16.99 -28.77
C GLY A 193 25.69 17.93 -29.79
N GLU A 194 26.43 17.41 -30.78
CA GLU A 194 27.05 18.26 -31.81
C GLU A 194 25.99 18.90 -32.72
N ASP A 195 24.98 18.14 -33.14
CA ASP A 195 23.82 18.60 -33.92
C ASP A 195 22.52 18.28 -33.18
N THR A 196 21.85 19.33 -32.69
CA THR A 196 20.60 19.21 -31.91
C THR A 196 19.45 18.57 -32.69
N ALA A 197 19.38 18.73 -34.02
CA ALA A 197 18.32 18.14 -34.83
C ALA A 197 18.56 16.64 -35.05
N VAL A 198 19.81 16.24 -35.25
CA VAL A 198 20.21 14.83 -35.32
C VAL A 198 20.00 14.14 -33.98
N GLN A 199 20.41 14.80 -32.90
CA GLN A 199 20.25 14.31 -31.52
C GLN A 199 18.78 14.12 -31.14
N ALA A 200 17.91 15.10 -31.43
CA ALA A 200 16.48 14.98 -31.17
C ALA A 200 15.84 13.81 -31.95
N ARG A 201 16.24 13.60 -33.21
CA ARG A 201 15.76 12.47 -34.02
C ARG A 201 16.24 11.13 -33.48
N ALA A 202 17.48 11.05 -33.01
CA ALA A 202 18.03 9.85 -32.39
C ALA A 202 17.23 9.47 -31.12
N ILE A 203 16.93 10.45 -30.25
CA ILE A 203 16.10 10.21 -29.05
C ILE A 203 14.68 9.77 -29.42
N GLN A 204 14.05 10.42 -30.39
CA GLN A 204 12.69 10.05 -30.82
C GLN A 204 12.65 8.62 -31.38
N ARG A 205 13.66 8.22 -32.17
CA ARG A 205 13.78 6.85 -32.67
C ARG A 205 14.02 5.85 -31.56
N ALA A 206 14.99 6.11 -30.67
CA ALA A 206 15.26 5.26 -29.53
C ALA A 206 14.00 5.09 -28.65
N ALA A 207 13.29 6.18 -28.35
CA ALA A 207 12.05 6.14 -27.58
C ALA A 207 10.96 5.29 -28.24
N ALA A 208 10.73 5.44 -29.55
CA ALA A 208 9.76 4.61 -30.27
C ALA A 208 10.16 3.12 -30.33
N GLN A 209 11.46 2.81 -30.30
CA GLN A 209 11.93 1.43 -30.25
C GLN A 209 11.83 0.82 -28.85
N LEU A 210 12.13 1.60 -27.81
CA LEU A 210 11.99 1.21 -26.40
C LEU A 210 10.52 1.01 -26.01
N ASP A 211 9.61 1.85 -26.52
CA ASP A 211 8.17 1.73 -26.29
C ASP A 211 7.62 0.38 -26.79
N ARG A 212 8.13 -0.13 -27.91
CA ARG A 212 7.78 -1.47 -28.42
C ARG A 212 8.23 -2.62 -27.50
N LEU A 213 9.17 -2.38 -26.59
CA LEU A 213 9.58 -3.31 -25.54
C LEU A 213 8.83 -3.09 -24.21
N GLY A 214 7.86 -2.16 -24.19
CA GLY A 214 7.14 -1.74 -22.98
C GLY A 214 7.96 -0.85 -22.06
N ILE A 215 9.02 -0.21 -22.58
CA ILE A 215 9.92 0.65 -21.82
C ILE A 215 9.60 2.11 -22.14
N GLY A 216 9.13 2.85 -21.15
CA GLY A 216 8.89 4.28 -21.25
C GLY A 216 10.19 5.09 -21.27
N VAL A 217 10.13 6.31 -21.79
CA VAL A 217 11.25 7.26 -21.74
C VAL A 217 10.81 8.52 -21.01
N SER A 218 11.63 8.99 -20.07
CA SER A 218 11.45 10.31 -19.45
C SER A 218 12.67 11.19 -19.71
N VAL A 219 12.43 12.44 -20.06
CA VAL A 219 13.49 13.44 -20.24
C VAL A 219 13.48 14.38 -19.05
N ARG A 220 14.66 14.63 -18.48
CA ARG A 220 14.93 15.57 -17.39
C ARG A 220 15.97 16.57 -17.88
N LEU A 221 15.75 17.83 -17.57
CA LEU A 221 16.74 18.88 -17.76
C LEU A 221 17.52 18.98 -16.44
N SER A 222 18.85 18.85 -16.47
CA SER A 222 19.64 19.16 -15.27
C SER A 222 19.40 20.63 -14.90
N PRO A 223 19.09 20.95 -13.63
CA PRO A 223 19.02 22.33 -13.19
C PRO A 223 20.40 22.98 -13.41
N ALA A 224 20.43 24.15 -14.03
CA ALA A 224 21.65 24.91 -14.19
C ALA A 224 22.27 25.15 -12.80
N LYS A 225 23.55 24.78 -12.63
CA LYS A 225 24.34 25.13 -11.44
C LYS A 225 24.16 26.63 -11.17
N PRO A 226 23.81 27.08 -9.95
CA PRO A 226 23.75 28.50 -9.65
C PRO A 226 25.10 29.11 -10.03
N ALA A 227 25.07 30.16 -10.86
CA ALA A 227 26.25 30.97 -11.12
C ALA A 227 26.79 31.42 -9.76
N LEU A 228 28.11 31.34 -9.57
CA LEU A 228 28.77 31.92 -8.39
C LEU A 228 28.23 33.34 -8.21
N GLU A 229 27.58 33.57 -7.06
CA GLU A 229 27.10 34.88 -6.67
C GLU A 229 28.23 35.89 -6.87
N THR A 230 28.02 36.82 -7.80
CA THR A 230 28.73 38.09 -7.73
C THR A 230 28.21 38.75 -6.46
N ALA A 231 29.03 38.76 -5.41
CA ALA A 231 28.68 39.38 -4.14
C ALA A 231 28.12 40.80 -4.38
N PRO A 232 26.97 41.16 -3.82
CA PRO A 232 26.46 42.51 -3.94
C PRO A 232 27.35 43.46 -3.14
N VAL A 233 27.81 44.53 -3.79
CA VAL A 233 28.43 45.68 -3.13
C VAL A 233 27.40 46.29 -2.16
N PRO A 234 27.72 46.49 -0.87
CA PRO A 234 26.76 47.07 0.07
C PRO A 234 26.49 48.53 -0.29
N ALA A 235 25.22 48.91 -0.34
CA ALA A 235 24.77 50.28 -0.55
C ALA A 235 25.13 51.18 0.64
N PRO A 236 25.45 52.48 0.42
CA PRO A 236 25.79 53.40 1.50
C PRO A 236 24.56 53.73 2.36
N ALA A 237 24.78 53.80 3.68
CA ALA A 237 23.74 54.02 4.68
C ALA A 237 23.05 55.40 4.53
N PRO A 238 21.73 55.49 4.76
CA PRO A 238 21.00 56.75 4.67
C PRO A 238 21.32 57.66 5.87
N THR A 239 21.58 58.94 5.57
CA THR A 239 21.79 60.03 6.51
C THR A 239 20.49 60.33 7.28
N ALA A 240 20.59 60.40 8.61
CA ALA A 240 19.47 60.77 9.48
C ALA A 240 19.04 62.24 9.28
N ALA A 241 17.74 62.45 9.07
CA ALA A 241 17.12 63.77 9.05
C ALA A 241 16.75 64.24 10.48
N PRO A 242 16.76 65.55 10.76
CA PRO A 242 16.73 66.08 12.12
C PRO A 242 15.31 66.14 12.70
N ALA A 243 15.22 65.95 14.03
CA ALA A 243 13.99 66.11 14.81
C ALA A 243 13.65 67.61 15.00
N ALA A 244 12.43 67.99 14.62
CA ALA A 244 11.82 69.28 14.97
C ALA A 244 10.90 69.13 16.20
N ARG A 245 10.93 70.19 17.03
CA ARG A 245 10.48 70.31 18.42
C ARG A 245 8.97 70.39 18.64
N THR A 246 8.56 70.02 19.85
CA THR A 246 7.47 70.59 20.69
C THR A 246 7.83 70.23 22.14
N ARG A 247 7.83 71.10 23.17
CA ARG A 247 7.01 72.26 23.56
C ARG A 247 7.84 73.18 24.47
#